data_AF-A0A397DH26-F1
#
_entry.id   AF-A0A397DH26-F1
#
_cell.length_a   1.000
_cell.length_b   1.000
_cell.length_c   1.000
_cell.angle_alpha   90.00
_cell.angle_beta   90.00
_cell.angle_gamma   90.00
#
_symmetry.space_group_name_H-M   'P 1'
#
loop_
_entity.id
_entity.type
_entity.pdbx_description
1 polymer ?
#
loop_
_entity_poly.entity_id
_entity_poly.type
_entity_poly.pdbx_seq_one_letter_code
_entity_poly.pdbx_strand_id
1 'polypeptide(L)'
;VFDFVNNWSLLRFNQINADVRAEAAVWQARAMDQQLQWRKQPTVNASQLQAANNLFADQVFDAWWALAWRLVSKFTDGFVTTGEGAGQMQIPGYPAAWLRQTEFNNWPGKTFRPPVAEMPTVLATTTSFADPLDGGNGGRGVWQSLALVVAGVAVGVWGQRVRERYARRRSYDRLL
;
A
#
# COMPACT_ATOMS: atom_id res chain seq x y z
N VAL A 1 26.85 -12.80 -3.33
CA VAL A 1 25.86 -11.77 -3.76
C VAL A 1 24.74 -12.34 -4.64
N PHE A 2 25.04 -13.20 -5.62
CA PHE A 2 24.01 -13.80 -6.48
C PHE A 2 22.93 -14.56 -5.69
N ASP A 3 23.32 -15.43 -4.76
CA ASP A 3 22.37 -16.16 -3.89
C ASP A 3 21.55 -15.22 -3.01
N PHE A 4 22.15 -14.11 -2.55
CA PHE A 4 21.44 -13.09 -1.79
C PHE A 4 20.32 -12.46 -2.63
N VAL A 5 20.65 -12.01 -3.85
CA VAL A 5 19.65 -11.44 -4.77
C VAL A 5 18.58 -12.47 -5.12
N ASN A 6 18.97 -13.73 -5.34
CA ASN A 6 18.04 -14.82 -5.63
C ASN A 6 17.04 -15.02 -4.47
N ASN A 7 17.53 -15.15 -3.24
CA ASN A 7 16.69 -15.29 -2.06
C ASN A 7 15.81 -14.05 -1.81
N TRP A 8 16.37 -12.85 -1.97
CA TRP A 8 15.61 -11.60 -1.82
C TRP A 8 14.49 -11.48 -2.84
N SER A 9 14.72 -11.97 -4.06
CA SER A 9 13.73 -11.92 -5.14
C SER A 9 12.46 -12.73 -4.85
N LEU A 10 12.52 -13.70 -3.94
CA LEU A 10 11.36 -14.51 -3.56
C LEU A 10 10.33 -13.74 -2.74
N LEU A 11 10.75 -12.70 -2.00
CA LEU A 11 9.85 -11.92 -1.14
C LEU A 11 8.72 -11.24 -1.92
N ARG A 12 9.02 -10.80 -3.14
CA ARG A 12 8.06 -10.12 -4.01
C ARG A 12 8.38 -10.38 -5.47
N PHE A 13 8.25 -11.64 -5.85
CA PHE A 13 8.73 -12.18 -7.13
C PHE A 13 8.36 -11.32 -8.33
N ASN A 14 7.10 -10.89 -8.45
CA ASN A 14 6.62 -10.13 -9.60
C ASN A 14 7.33 -8.77 -9.80
N GLN A 15 7.64 -8.05 -8.73
CA GLN A 15 8.26 -6.72 -8.83
C GLN A 15 9.78 -6.79 -8.72
N ILE A 16 10.32 -7.58 -7.79
CA ILE A 16 11.78 -7.68 -7.63
C ILE A 16 12.41 -8.31 -8.88
N ASN A 17 11.80 -9.34 -9.46
CA ASN A 17 12.35 -9.93 -10.69
C ASN A 17 12.18 -9.06 -11.93
N ALA A 18 11.36 -8.01 -11.90
CA ALA A 18 11.38 -7.01 -12.97
C ALA A 18 12.71 -6.23 -12.92
N ASP A 19 13.11 -5.75 -11.74
CA ASP A 19 14.36 -5.01 -11.54
C ASP A 19 15.59 -5.91 -11.78
N VAL A 20 15.58 -7.16 -11.29
CA VAL A 20 16.69 -8.12 -11.49
C VAL A 20 16.87 -8.45 -12.98
N ARG A 21 15.79 -8.70 -13.71
CA ARG A 21 15.89 -8.98 -15.16
C ARG A 21 16.36 -7.78 -15.95
N ALA A 22 15.93 -6.57 -15.57
CA ALA A 22 16.40 -5.34 -16.19
C ALA A 22 17.92 -5.17 -16.02
N GLU A 23 18.45 -5.38 -14.81
CA GLU A 23 19.89 -5.33 -14.56
C GLU A 23 20.62 -6.44 -15.35
N ALA A 24 20.12 -7.67 -15.31
CA ALA A 24 20.72 -8.80 -16.04
C ALA A 24 20.81 -8.52 -17.55
N ALA A 25 19.79 -7.91 -18.14
CA ALA A 25 19.77 -7.57 -19.56
C ALA A 25 20.89 -6.58 -19.93
N VAL A 26 21.21 -5.61 -19.07
CA VAL A 26 22.32 -4.66 -19.29
C VAL A 26 23.65 -5.41 -19.38
N TRP A 27 23.92 -6.31 -18.44
CA TRP A 27 25.18 -7.05 -18.40
C TRP A 27 25.28 -8.09 -19.51
N GLN A 28 24.18 -8.73 -19.88
CA GLN A 28 24.12 -9.63 -21.02
C GLN A 28 24.43 -8.90 -22.34
N ALA A 29 23.83 -7.72 -22.57
CA ALA A 29 24.12 -6.92 -23.76
C ALA A 29 25.61 -6.54 -23.84
N ARG A 30 26.16 -6.05 -22.72
CA ARG A 30 27.60 -5.70 -22.65
C ARG A 30 28.51 -6.90 -22.91
N ALA A 31 28.18 -8.07 -22.38
CA ALA A 31 28.94 -9.29 -22.63
C ALA A 31 28.94 -9.67 -24.12
N MET A 32 27.78 -9.58 -24.78
CA MET A 32 27.64 -9.86 -26.21
C MET A 32 28.45 -8.87 -27.05
N ASP A 33 28.37 -7.57 -26.74
CA ASP A 33 29.13 -6.53 -27.43
C ASP A 33 30.64 -6.75 -27.28
N GLN A 34 31.10 -7.04 -26.06
CA GLN A 34 32.52 -7.31 -25.80
C GLN A 34 32.99 -8.57 -26.54
N GLN A 35 32.17 -9.63 -26.56
CA GLN A 35 32.48 -10.84 -27.31
C GLN A 35 32.59 -10.57 -28.83
N LEU A 36 31.69 -9.76 -29.39
CA LEU A 36 31.73 -9.36 -30.80
C LEU A 36 33.00 -8.54 -31.11
N GLN A 37 33.44 -7.67 -30.21
CA GLN A 37 34.68 -6.92 -30.36
C GLN A 37 35.90 -7.85 -30.38
N TRP A 38 35.98 -8.81 -29.47
CA TRP A 38 37.07 -9.79 -29.45
C TRP A 38 37.14 -10.64 -30.71
N ARG A 39 36.00 -11.05 -31.26
CA ARG A 39 35.93 -11.82 -32.51
C ARG A 39 36.42 -11.05 -33.74
N LYS A 40 36.41 -9.72 -33.71
CA LYS A 40 36.90 -8.87 -34.81
C LYS A 40 38.41 -8.67 -34.77
N GLN A 41 39.09 -9.04 -33.68
CA GLN A 41 40.53 -8.87 -33.58
C GLN A 41 41.24 -9.94 -34.42
N PRO A 42 42.19 -9.55 -35.29
CA PRO A 42 42.90 -10.49 -36.18
C PRO A 42 43.80 -11.47 -35.40
N THR A 43 44.28 -11.05 -34.22
CA THR A 43 45.00 -11.88 -33.26
C THR A 43 44.52 -11.53 -31.87
N VAL A 44 44.36 -12.54 -31.01
CA VAL A 44 43.92 -12.37 -29.62
C VAL A 44 45.02 -12.91 -28.72
N ASN A 45 45.56 -12.05 -27.87
CA ASN A 45 46.48 -12.47 -26.82
C ASN A 45 45.68 -13.03 -25.63
N ALA A 46 45.99 -14.27 -25.23
CA ALA A 46 45.32 -14.93 -24.11
C ALA A 46 45.37 -14.13 -22.80
N SER A 47 46.50 -13.46 -22.51
CA SER A 47 46.62 -12.65 -21.28
C SER A 47 45.73 -11.42 -21.28
N GLN A 48 45.57 -10.78 -22.45
CA GLN A 48 44.67 -9.63 -22.61
C GLN A 48 43.21 -10.05 -22.50
N LEU A 49 42.84 -11.17 -23.12
CA LEU A 49 41.49 -11.72 -23.02
C LEU A 49 41.15 -12.10 -21.56
N GLN A 50 42.08 -12.75 -20.87
CA GLN A 50 41.92 -13.08 -19.45
C GLN A 50 41.74 -11.83 -18.59
N ALA A 51 42.59 -10.81 -18.76
CA ALA A 51 42.48 -9.56 -18.01
C ALA A 51 41.13 -8.87 -18.26
N ALA A 52 40.65 -8.86 -19.50
CA ALA A 52 39.36 -8.27 -19.85
C ALA A 52 38.17 -9.04 -19.27
N ASN A 53 38.22 -10.37 -19.25
CA ASN A 53 37.18 -11.20 -18.65
C ASN A 53 37.14 -11.04 -17.12
N ASN A 54 38.31 -10.99 -16.46
CA ASN A 54 38.40 -10.74 -15.02
C ASN A 54 37.83 -9.37 -14.67
N LEU A 55 38.22 -8.33 -15.42
CA LEU A 55 37.66 -6.98 -15.23
C LEU A 55 36.15 -6.95 -15.42
N PHE A 56 35.63 -7.66 -16.43
CA PHE A 56 34.18 -7.77 -16.64
C PHE A 56 33.48 -8.48 -15.47
N ALA A 57 34.08 -9.55 -14.94
CA ALA A 57 33.54 -10.27 -13.79
C ALA A 57 33.50 -9.38 -12.53
N ASP A 58 34.55 -8.60 -12.27
CA ASP A 58 34.58 -7.65 -11.16
C ASP A 58 33.47 -6.59 -11.31
N GLN A 59 33.28 -6.05 -12.51
CA GLN A 59 32.21 -5.08 -12.78
C GLN A 59 30.81 -5.66 -12.57
N VAL A 60 30.57 -6.90 -13.02
CA VAL A 60 29.29 -7.60 -12.78
C VAL A 60 29.08 -7.81 -11.29
N PHE A 61 30.12 -8.21 -10.56
CA PHE A 61 30.05 -8.43 -9.12
C PHE A 61 29.68 -7.15 -8.37
N ASP A 62 30.34 -6.04 -8.67
CA ASP A 62 30.07 -4.72 -8.07
C ASP A 62 28.65 -4.24 -8.38
N ALA A 63 28.21 -4.42 -9.63
CA ALA A 63 26.87 -4.06 -10.04
C ALA A 63 25.79 -4.92 -9.35
N TRP A 64 26.06 -6.21 -9.13
CA TRP A 64 25.15 -7.07 -8.38
C TRP A 64 25.03 -6.65 -6.91
N TRP A 65 26.11 -6.15 -6.31
CA TRP A 65 26.05 -5.55 -4.99
C TRP A 65 25.26 -4.24 -4.97
N ALA A 66 25.46 -3.37 -5.95
CA ALA A 66 24.68 -2.14 -6.10
C ALA A 66 23.19 -2.45 -6.28
N LEU A 67 22.86 -3.46 -7.09
CA LEU A 67 21.50 -3.98 -7.24
C LEU A 67 20.96 -4.49 -5.90
N ALA A 68 21.72 -5.32 -5.18
CA ALA A 68 21.31 -5.87 -3.89
C ALA A 68 20.90 -4.74 -2.91
N TRP A 69 21.72 -3.70 -2.78
CA TRP A 69 21.39 -2.57 -1.90
C TRP A 69 20.16 -1.78 -2.36
N ARG A 70 20.00 -1.58 -3.67
CA ARG A 70 18.81 -0.96 -4.25
C ARG A 70 17.55 -1.78 -4.00
N LEU A 71 17.64 -3.11 -4.04
CA LEU A 71 16.52 -3.99 -3.74
C LEU A 71 16.15 -3.93 -2.25
N VAL A 72 17.14 -3.91 -1.35
CA VAL A 72 16.91 -3.81 0.10
C VAL A 72 16.24 -2.48 0.46
N SER A 73 16.71 -1.37 -0.11
CA SER A 73 16.14 -0.04 0.20
C SER A 73 14.74 0.14 -0.38
N LYS A 74 14.51 -0.36 -1.60
CA LYS A 74 13.22 -0.24 -2.29
C LYS A 74 12.17 -1.19 -1.73
N PHE A 75 12.55 -2.41 -1.33
CA PHE A 75 11.62 -3.45 -0.88
C PHE A 75 11.90 -3.83 0.56
N THR A 76 11.37 -3.04 1.49
CA THR A 76 11.52 -3.27 2.94
C THR A 76 10.17 -3.52 3.59
N ASP A 77 10.09 -4.48 4.51
CA ASP A 77 8.89 -4.79 5.31
C ASP A 77 7.57 -4.93 4.50
N GLY A 78 7.65 -5.50 3.30
CA GLY A 78 6.49 -5.66 2.41
C GLY A 78 6.04 -4.39 1.68
N PHE A 79 6.71 -3.26 1.92
CA PHE A 79 6.51 -2.01 1.21
C PHE A 79 7.30 -1.93 -0.08
N VAL A 80 6.88 -1.00 -0.93
CA VAL A 80 7.67 -0.49 -2.05
C VAL A 80 7.93 0.98 -1.80
N THR A 81 9.19 1.31 -1.61
CA THR A 81 9.66 2.65 -1.29
C THR A 81 10.33 3.26 -2.51
N THR A 82 9.74 4.33 -3.04
CA THR A 82 10.29 5.12 -4.15
C THR A 82 10.93 6.43 -3.68
N GLY A 83 10.87 6.72 -2.38
CA GLY A 83 11.50 7.84 -1.71
C GLY A 83 10.92 8.06 -0.31
N GLU A 84 11.25 9.19 0.33
CA GLU A 84 10.92 9.46 1.74
C GLU A 84 9.67 10.33 1.94
N GLY A 85 9.08 10.84 0.84
CA GLY A 85 7.90 11.71 0.89
C GLY A 85 6.61 10.97 1.22
N ALA A 86 5.58 11.72 1.63
CA ALA A 86 4.24 11.18 1.81
C ALA A 86 3.73 10.52 0.51
N GLY A 87 3.32 9.25 0.57
CA GLY A 87 2.85 8.47 -0.59
C GLY A 87 3.97 7.81 -1.42
N GLN A 88 5.24 8.01 -1.07
CA GLN A 88 6.38 7.32 -1.71
C GLN A 88 6.71 5.98 -1.07
N MET A 89 5.94 5.58 -0.05
CA MET A 89 5.94 4.25 0.55
C MET A 89 4.57 3.63 0.33
N GLN A 90 4.52 2.53 -0.43
CA GLN A 90 3.26 1.90 -0.83
C GLN A 90 3.20 0.48 -0.28
N ILE A 91 1.99 0.05 0.11
CA ILE A 91 1.66 -1.35 0.42
C ILE A 91 0.85 -1.89 -0.76
N PRO A 92 1.50 -2.41 -1.80
CA PRO A 92 0.83 -2.78 -3.05
C PRO A 92 -0.08 -4.02 -2.97
N GLY A 93 -0.15 -4.69 -1.81
CA GLY A 93 -1.09 -5.79 -1.55
C GLY A 93 -1.03 -6.93 -2.58
N TYR A 94 -2.05 -7.79 -2.53
CA TYR A 94 -2.32 -8.76 -3.59
C TYR A 94 -3.30 -8.17 -4.61
N PRO A 95 -3.23 -8.56 -5.90
CA PRO A 95 -4.19 -8.11 -6.90
C PRO A 95 -5.63 -8.40 -6.50
N ALA A 96 -6.53 -7.42 -6.68
CA ALA A 96 -7.94 -7.55 -6.34
C ALA A 96 -8.64 -8.73 -7.03
N ALA A 97 -8.20 -9.10 -8.24
CA ALA A 97 -8.70 -10.28 -8.94
C ALA A 97 -8.35 -11.59 -8.22
N TRP A 98 -7.14 -11.69 -7.65
CA TRP A 98 -6.71 -12.85 -6.87
C TRP A 98 -7.44 -12.91 -5.53
N LEU A 99 -7.53 -11.79 -4.81
CA LEU A 99 -8.24 -11.73 -3.52
C LEU A 99 -9.71 -12.16 -3.64
N ARG A 100 -10.38 -11.78 -4.74
CA ARG A 100 -11.77 -12.18 -5.03
C ARG A 100 -11.96 -13.68 -5.26
N GLN A 101 -10.90 -14.41 -5.64
CA GLN A 101 -10.94 -15.87 -5.80
C GLN A 101 -10.71 -16.61 -4.48
N THR A 102 -10.34 -15.90 -3.41
CA THR A 102 -10.07 -16.48 -2.10
C THR A 102 -11.18 -16.16 -1.11
N GLU A 103 -11.23 -16.90 0.00
CA GLU A 103 -12.12 -16.60 1.13
C GLU A 103 -11.86 -15.23 1.79
N PHE A 104 -10.77 -14.55 1.43
CA PHE A 104 -10.52 -13.16 1.83
C PHE A 104 -11.65 -12.22 1.36
N ASN A 105 -12.31 -12.53 0.25
CA ASN A 105 -13.46 -11.77 -0.23
C ASN A 105 -14.62 -11.70 0.78
N ASN A 106 -14.68 -12.67 1.71
CA ASN A 106 -15.68 -12.75 2.77
C ASN A 106 -15.19 -12.15 4.11
N TRP A 107 -13.92 -11.73 4.21
CA TRP A 107 -13.35 -11.09 5.39
C TRP A 107 -13.88 -9.64 5.53
N PRO A 108 -14.15 -9.13 6.74
CA PRO A 108 -13.90 -9.75 8.04
C PRO A 108 -15.11 -10.52 8.61
N GLY A 109 -16.10 -10.80 7.74
CA GLY A 109 -17.31 -11.53 8.09
C GLY A 109 -18.16 -10.83 9.15
N LYS A 110 -19.02 -11.60 9.81
CA LYS A 110 -19.86 -11.14 10.94
C LYS A 110 -19.13 -11.20 12.30
N THR A 111 -17.94 -11.78 12.34
CA THR A 111 -17.19 -12.09 13.57
C THR A 111 -16.22 -10.98 13.96
N PHE A 112 -15.85 -10.10 13.03
CA PHE A 112 -14.97 -8.98 13.34
C PHE A 112 -15.66 -7.91 14.15
N ARG A 113 -15.12 -7.70 15.34
CA ARG A 113 -15.50 -6.65 16.26
C ARG A 113 -14.37 -5.63 16.22
N PRO A 114 -14.54 -4.47 15.55
CA PRO A 114 -13.51 -3.45 15.62
C PRO A 114 -13.30 -3.08 17.10
N PRO A 115 -12.06 -2.76 17.52
CA PRO A 115 -11.84 -2.19 18.83
C PRO A 115 -12.78 -1.01 19.00
N VAL A 116 -13.37 -0.88 20.19
CA VAL A 116 -14.26 0.23 20.52
C VAL A 116 -13.45 1.49 20.24
N ALA A 117 -13.78 2.20 19.16
CA ALA A 117 -13.18 3.50 18.92
C ALA A 117 -13.45 4.30 20.20
N GLU A 118 -12.40 4.84 20.81
CA GLU A 118 -12.57 5.93 21.76
C GLU A 118 -13.32 7.00 20.99
N MET A 119 -14.66 7.01 21.13
CA MET A 119 -15.46 8.06 20.54
C MET A 119 -14.92 9.35 21.14
N PRO A 120 -14.60 10.38 20.34
CA PRO A 120 -14.29 11.66 20.92
C PRO A 120 -15.49 12.00 21.79
N THR A 121 -15.25 12.14 23.09
CA THR A 121 -16.25 12.60 24.04
C THR A 121 -16.69 13.96 23.53
N VAL A 122 -17.75 14.00 22.72
CA VAL A 122 -18.41 15.24 22.39
C VAL A 122 -19.00 15.65 23.72
N LEU A 123 -18.27 16.53 24.43
CA LEU A 123 -18.82 17.31 25.52
C LEU A 123 -20.11 17.88 24.98
N ALA A 124 -21.23 17.28 25.40
CA ALA A 124 -22.52 17.85 25.20
C ALA A 124 -22.50 19.15 26.00
N THR A 125 -22.19 20.26 25.32
CA THR A 125 -22.50 21.59 25.81
C THR A 125 -24.02 21.60 25.91
N THR A 126 -24.53 21.22 27.07
CA THR A 126 -25.89 21.52 27.49
C THR A 126 -25.97 23.03 27.58
N THR A 127 -26.36 23.69 26.49
CA THR A 127 -26.99 25.01 26.59
C THR A 127 -28.33 24.81 27.28
N SER A 128 -28.30 24.81 28.61
CA SER A 128 -29.49 24.97 29.43
C SER A 128 -29.99 26.40 29.24
N PHE A 129 -30.96 26.59 28.36
CA PHE A 129 -31.86 27.74 28.45
C PHE A 129 -33.17 27.22 29.03
N ALA A 130 -33.31 27.36 30.34
CA ALA A 130 -34.58 27.37 31.06
C ALA A 130 -34.66 28.78 31.69
N ASP A 131 -35.44 29.71 31.12
CA ASP A 131 -36.90 29.96 31.31
C ASP A 131 -37.07 31.21 32.25
N PRO A 132 -38.18 31.99 32.31
CA PRO A 132 -39.55 31.61 31.95
C PRO A 132 -40.52 32.74 31.46
N LEU A 133 -41.75 32.33 31.09
CA LEU A 133 -43.04 33.07 31.05
C LEU A 133 -43.23 34.26 30.06
N ASP A 134 -44.06 34.07 29.02
CA ASP A 134 -45.28 34.89 28.82
C ASP A 134 -46.27 34.20 27.85
N GLY A 135 -47.56 34.46 28.04
CA GLY A 135 -48.69 33.63 27.64
C GLY A 135 -49.06 33.59 26.15
N GLY A 136 -49.91 32.59 25.82
CA GLY A 136 -50.54 32.52 24.49
C GLY A 136 -51.06 31.14 24.10
N ASN A 137 -52.27 30.83 24.57
CA ASN A 137 -53.29 29.95 23.97
C ASN A 137 -52.89 29.06 22.76
N GLY A 138 -52.97 27.73 22.93
CA GLY A 138 -52.95 26.80 21.79
C GLY A 138 -52.68 25.34 22.19
N GLY A 139 -53.74 24.61 22.55
CA GLY A 139 -53.66 23.19 22.94
C GLY A 139 -53.05 22.31 21.84
N ARG A 140 -51.79 21.90 22.03
CA ARG A 140 -51.14 20.79 21.33
C ARG A 140 -50.26 20.04 22.34
N GLY A 141 -50.81 18.91 22.81
CA GLY A 141 -50.35 18.21 24.00
C GLY A 141 -48.93 17.65 23.89
N VAL A 142 -48.32 17.49 25.07
CA VAL A 142 -47.03 16.86 25.41
C VAL A 142 -46.64 15.66 24.51
N TRP A 143 -47.62 14.93 23.99
CA TRP A 143 -47.45 13.81 23.06
C TRP A 143 -46.89 14.21 21.68
N GLN A 144 -47.18 15.40 21.16
CA GLN A 144 -46.60 15.88 19.88
C GLN A 144 -45.13 16.25 20.02
N SER A 145 -44.75 16.84 21.16
CA SER A 145 -43.37 17.18 21.50
C SER A 145 -42.51 15.91 21.63
N LEU A 146 -43.03 14.88 22.31
CA LEU A 146 -42.38 13.57 22.42
C LEU A 146 -42.23 12.89 21.05
N ALA A 147 -43.24 12.95 20.18
CA ALA A 147 -43.17 12.37 18.84
C ALA A 147 -42.08 13.02 17.97
N LEU A 148 -41.91 14.35 18.06
CA LEU A 148 -40.87 15.07 17.32
C LEU A 148 -39.46 14.74 17.85
N VAL A 149 -39.29 14.57 19.18
CA VAL A 149 -38.01 14.16 19.77
C VAL A 149 -37.65 12.74 19.34
N VAL A 150 -38.59 11.80 19.39
CA VAL A 150 -38.35 10.40 18.96
C VAL A 150 -38.03 10.33 17.47
N ALA A 151 -38.74 11.09 16.63
CA ALA A 151 -38.47 11.17 15.20
C ALA A 151 -37.08 11.77 14.92
N GLY A 152 -36.70 12.84 15.62
CA GLY A 152 -35.38 13.46 15.50
C GLY A 152 -34.24 12.50 15.87
N VAL A 153 -34.40 11.75 16.95
CA VAL A 153 -33.42 10.72 17.36
C VAL A 153 -33.35 9.59 16.32
N ALA A 154 -34.49 9.12 15.81
CA ALA A 154 -34.53 8.06 14.79
C ALA A 154 -33.84 8.49 13.48
N VAL A 155 -34.07 9.73 13.03
CA VAL A 155 -33.42 10.31 11.84
C VAL A 155 -31.93 10.51 12.08
N GLY A 156 -31.52 10.96 13.28
CA GLY A 156 -30.12 11.08 13.67
C GLY A 156 -29.38 9.73 13.64
N VAL A 157 -29.97 8.69 14.25
CA VAL A 157 -29.42 7.33 14.27
C VAL A 157 -29.37 6.72 12.86
N TRP A 158 -30.38 6.97 12.03
CA TRP A 158 -30.40 6.52 10.64
C TRP A 158 -29.33 7.23 9.80
N GLY A 159 -29.22 8.55 9.92
CA GLY A 159 -28.19 9.35 9.25
C GLY A 159 -26.77 8.94 9.64
N GLN A 160 -26.55 8.63 10.92
CA GLN A 160 -25.27 8.12 11.41
C GLN A 160 -24.93 6.75 10.80
N ARG A 161 -25.88 5.81 10.78
CA ARG A 161 -25.69 4.49 10.13
C ARG A 161 -25.43 4.59 8.64
N VAL A 162 -26.09 5.51 7.94
CA VAL A 162 -25.87 5.75 6.50
C VAL A 162 -24.48 6.33 6.28
N ARG A 163 -24.05 7.34 7.05
CA ARG A 163 -22.68 7.89 6.98
C ARG A 163 -21.62 6.84 7.25
N GLU A 164 -21.80 5.97 8.24
CA GLU A 164 -20.86 4.88 8.53
C GLU A 164 -20.77 3.86 7.38
N ARG A 165 -21.88 3.59 6.67
CA ARG A 165 -21.87 2.70 5.49
C ARG A 165 -21.17 3.37 4.30
N TYR A 166 -21.40 4.67 4.07
CA TYR A 166 -20.73 5.41 3.00
C TYR A 166 -19.24 5.63 3.27
N ALA A 167 -18.85 5.92 4.51
CA ALA A 167 -17.46 6.07 4.92
C ALA A 167 -16.70 4.74 4.73
N ARG A 168 -17.29 3.61 5.16
CA ARG A 168 -16.72 2.27 4.94
C ARG A 168 -16.46 1.99 3.46
N ARG A 169 -17.40 2.29 2.56
CA ARG A 169 -17.22 2.09 1.10
C ARG A 169 -16.05 2.90 0.53
N ARG A 170 -15.92 4.18 0.89
CA ARG A 170 -14.80 5.04 0.45
C ARG A 170 -13.44 4.59 0.96
N SER A 171 -13.39 3.98 2.15
CA SER A 171 -12.16 3.39 2.67
C SER A 171 -11.72 2.20 1.84
N TYR A 172 -12.64 1.38 1.34
CA TYR A 172 -12.33 0.21 0.51
C TYR A 172 -11.91 0.59 -0.91
N ASP A 173 -12.52 1.62 -1.52
CA ASP A 173 -12.11 2.14 -2.83
C ASP A 173 -10.70 2.78 -2.82
N ARG A 174 -10.15 3.10 -1.63
CA ARG A 174 -8.76 3.56 -1.45
C ARG A 174 -7.76 2.42 -1.21
N LEU A 175 -8.25 1.23 -0.87
CA LEU A 175 -7.44 0.05 -0.54
C LEU A 175 -7.42 -0.98 -1.67
N LEU A 176 -8.15 -0.73 -2.77
CA LEU A 176 -8.17 -1.48 -4.02
C LEU A 176 -7.58 -0.63 -5.15
#